data_AF-A0A2V3ZI35-F1
#
_entry.id   AF-A0A2V3ZI35-F1
#
_cell.length_a   1.000
_cell.length_b   1.000
_cell.length_c   1.000
_cell.angle_alpha   90.00
_cell.angle_beta   90.00
_cell.angle_gamma   90.00
#
_symmetry.space_group_name_H-M   'P 1'
#
loop_
_entity.id
_entity.type
_entity.pdbx_description
1 polymer ?
#
loop_
_entity_poly.entity_id
_entity_poly.type
_entity_poly.pdbx_seq_one_letter_code
_entity_poly.pdbx_strand_id
1 'polypeptide(L)'
;MPPKSWVSRFRPHKIPFRRRFARASVALIFRTTEDGGKELLFIQRALREGDPWSGDIGFPGGRLQPEDTSARAAAERETREETGIDLSRHGHYRARLSDLITRHHSRWRPMVVTPYVFEWLGPKAVAPNHEVERAVWVPLDYLAAGENQGQLPWRTPLGTLNLPCCHYQDACIWGLSYSMLQELLTLTSEICMKDSQN
;
A
#
# COMPACT_ATOMS: atom_id res chain seq x y z
N MET A 1 1.87 18.38 23.15
CA MET A 1 0.72 18.71 22.27
C MET A 1 0.17 17.41 21.70
N PRO A 2 -1.15 17.14 21.70
CA PRO A 2 -1.67 15.98 21.00
C PRO A 2 -1.55 16.20 19.48
N PRO A 3 -1.21 15.18 18.68
CA PRO A 3 -0.93 15.36 17.25
C PRO A 3 -2.19 15.71 16.47
N LYS A 4 -2.06 16.69 15.55
CA LYS A 4 -3.11 17.17 14.64
C LYS A 4 -3.68 16.01 13.81
N SER A 5 -4.94 15.66 14.07
CA SER A 5 -5.62 14.51 13.47
C SER A 5 -6.06 14.80 12.03
N TRP A 6 -5.17 14.58 11.08
CA TRP A 6 -5.41 14.68 9.63
C TRP A 6 -6.53 13.78 9.09
N VAL A 7 -6.97 12.82 9.90
CA VAL A 7 -7.98 11.80 9.57
C VAL A 7 -9.42 12.35 9.68
N SER A 8 -9.63 13.48 10.34
CA SER A 8 -10.96 13.90 10.80
C SER A 8 -11.93 14.33 9.71
N ARG A 9 -11.47 14.57 8.47
CA ARG A 9 -12.33 15.00 7.35
C ARG A 9 -12.31 14.07 6.13
N PHE A 10 -11.42 13.08 6.08
CA PHE A 10 -11.39 12.14 4.97
C PHE A 10 -12.46 11.04 5.13
N ARG A 11 -13.38 10.94 4.17
CA ARG A 11 -14.36 9.84 4.10
C ARG A 11 -13.94 8.87 3.01
N PRO A 12 -13.17 7.81 3.35
CA PRO A 12 -12.76 6.84 2.35
C PRO A 12 -13.97 6.18 1.71
N HIS A 13 -13.93 6.02 0.38
CA HIS A 13 -15.00 5.34 -0.32
C HIS A 13 -15.07 3.87 0.16
N LYS A 14 -16.28 3.41 0.47
CA LYS A 14 -16.55 2.02 0.84
C LYS A 14 -17.46 1.43 -0.21
N ILE A 15 -17.01 0.36 -0.86
CA ILE A 15 -17.81 -0.28 -1.89
C ILE A 15 -19.06 -0.91 -1.23
N PRO A 16 -20.28 -0.54 -1.68
CA PRO A 16 -21.50 -1.16 -1.19
C PRO A 16 -21.46 -2.68 -1.35
N PHE A 17 -22.00 -3.41 -0.38
CA PHE A 17 -22.06 -4.88 -0.42
C PHE A 17 -20.71 -5.60 -0.57
N ARG A 18 -19.57 -4.97 -0.25
CA ARG A 18 -18.23 -5.60 -0.29
C ARG A 18 -18.11 -6.94 0.45
N ARG A 19 -19.00 -7.22 1.41
CA ARG A 19 -19.09 -8.50 2.11
C ARG A 19 -19.46 -9.68 1.20
N ARG A 20 -20.00 -9.43 0.00
CA ARG A 20 -20.35 -10.45 -1.01
C ARG A 20 -19.22 -10.80 -1.99
N PHE A 21 -18.08 -10.11 -1.85
CA PHE A 21 -16.88 -10.31 -2.66
C PHE A 21 -15.79 -10.96 -1.82
N ALA A 22 -14.82 -11.60 -2.49
CA ALA A 22 -13.55 -11.88 -1.84
C ALA A 22 -12.94 -10.55 -1.37
N ARG A 23 -12.24 -10.57 -0.23
CA ARG A 23 -11.66 -9.37 0.37
C ARG A 23 -10.20 -9.58 0.68
N ALA A 24 -9.40 -8.56 0.46
CA ALA A 24 -8.03 -8.46 0.91
C ALA A 24 -7.81 -7.14 1.63
N SER A 25 -6.73 -7.04 2.38
CA SER A 25 -6.33 -5.82 3.04
C SER A 25 -4.83 -5.69 3.03
N VAL A 26 -4.37 -4.45 2.87
CA VAL A 26 -2.94 -4.10 2.75
C VAL A 26 -2.59 -3.01 3.73
N ALA A 27 -1.33 -2.97 4.16
CA ALA A 27 -0.79 -1.98 5.07
C ALA A 27 0.16 -1.02 4.34
N LEU A 28 -0.21 0.26 4.32
CA LEU A 28 0.68 1.35 3.92
C LEU A 28 1.40 1.83 5.18
N ILE A 29 2.67 1.48 5.29
CA ILE A 29 3.43 1.69 6.53
C ILE A 29 4.47 2.76 6.26
N PHE A 30 4.33 3.91 6.90
CA PHE A 30 5.34 4.97 6.83
C PHE A 30 6.10 5.08 8.14
N ARG A 31 7.35 5.54 8.07
CA ARG A 31 8.13 5.93 9.26
C ARG A 31 8.82 7.27 9.03
N THR A 32 9.18 7.93 10.12
CA THR A 32 10.03 9.11 10.10
C THR A 32 11.48 8.69 10.27
N THR A 33 12.35 9.14 9.39
CA THR A 33 13.79 8.90 9.42
C THR A 33 14.47 9.84 10.43
N GLU A 34 15.74 9.58 10.76
CA GLU A 34 16.48 10.37 11.76
C GLU A 34 16.68 11.84 11.34
N ASP A 35 16.75 12.09 10.04
CA ASP A 35 16.82 13.41 9.41
C ASP A 35 15.44 14.09 9.25
N GLY A 36 14.38 13.49 9.78
CA GLY A 36 13.02 14.05 9.76
C GLY A 36 12.24 13.81 8.46
N GLY A 37 12.87 13.18 7.47
CA GLY A 37 12.21 12.68 6.27
C GLY A 37 11.16 11.61 6.60
N LYS A 38 10.32 11.30 5.62
CA LYS A 38 9.36 10.19 5.72
C LYS A 38 9.58 9.22 4.58
N GLU A 39 9.45 7.95 4.87
CA GLU A 39 9.56 6.88 3.88
C GLU A 39 8.44 5.86 4.05
N LEU A 40 8.06 5.22 2.95
CA LEU A 40 6.96 4.27 2.85
C LEU A 40 7.52 2.89 2.52
N LEU A 41 7.02 1.86 3.21
CA LEU A 41 7.41 0.48 2.99
C LEU A 41 6.67 -0.11 1.80
N PHE A 42 7.44 -0.75 0.92
CA PHE A 42 6.96 -1.66 -0.11
C PHE A 42 7.62 -3.03 0.04
N ILE A 43 6.97 -4.04 -0.51
CA ILE A 43 7.51 -5.39 -0.68
C ILE A 43 7.58 -5.71 -2.18
N GLN A 44 8.64 -6.43 -2.56
CA GLN A 44 8.74 -7.08 -3.85
C GLN A 44 8.35 -8.55 -3.69
N ARG A 45 7.33 -8.98 -4.43
CA ARG A 45 6.86 -10.37 -4.38
C ARG A 45 7.94 -11.30 -4.95
N ALA A 46 8.19 -12.42 -4.28
CA ALA A 46 9.08 -13.46 -4.78
C ALA A 46 8.62 -13.98 -6.15
N LEU A 47 9.56 -14.42 -6.99
CA LEU A 47 9.25 -15.00 -8.28
C LEU A 47 8.64 -16.41 -8.10
N ARG A 48 7.43 -16.62 -8.62
CA ARG A 48 6.72 -17.90 -8.57
C ARG A 48 6.27 -18.30 -9.96
N GLU A 49 6.61 -19.52 -10.38
CA GLU A 49 6.22 -20.02 -11.69
C GLU A 49 4.69 -20.04 -11.84
N GLY A 50 4.18 -19.40 -12.89
CA GLY A 50 2.74 -19.29 -13.14
C GLY A 50 1.99 -18.20 -12.35
N ASP A 51 2.65 -17.44 -11.47
CA ASP A 51 2.06 -16.25 -10.84
C ASP A 51 2.32 -15.01 -11.71
N PRO A 52 1.28 -14.41 -12.33
CA PRO A 52 1.44 -13.22 -13.17
C PRO A 52 1.89 -11.97 -12.40
N TRP A 53 1.88 -12.01 -11.06
CA TRP A 53 2.28 -10.92 -10.18
C TRP A 53 3.64 -11.18 -9.52
N SER A 54 4.40 -12.13 -10.06
CA SER A 54 5.78 -12.41 -9.62
C SER A 54 6.67 -11.18 -9.82
N GLY A 55 7.40 -10.78 -8.78
CA GLY A 55 8.30 -9.63 -8.86
C GLY A 55 7.63 -8.27 -8.75
N ASP A 56 6.30 -8.21 -8.68
CA ASP A 56 5.58 -6.95 -8.56
C ASP A 56 5.81 -6.28 -7.20
N ILE A 57 5.76 -4.95 -7.24
CA ILE A 57 5.93 -4.10 -6.07
C ILE A 57 4.55 -3.75 -5.50
N GLY A 58 4.39 -4.00 -4.22
CA GLY A 58 3.14 -3.74 -3.52
C GLY A 58 3.33 -3.41 -2.05
N PHE A 59 2.20 -3.22 -1.39
CA PHE A 59 2.14 -3.10 0.05
C PHE A 59 1.96 -4.49 0.67
N PRO A 60 2.54 -4.76 1.85
CA PRO A 60 2.30 -6.01 2.56
C PRO A 60 0.82 -6.19 2.84
N GLY A 61 0.33 -7.41 2.70
CA GLY A 61 -1.08 -7.69 2.83
C GLY A 61 -1.58 -8.87 2.02
N GLY A 62 -2.79 -9.30 2.34
CA GLY A 62 -3.34 -10.53 1.81
C GLY A 62 -4.84 -10.66 2.02
N ARG A 63 -5.34 -11.86 1.78
CA ARG A 63 -6.77 -12.15 1.83
C ARG A 63 -7.26 -12.17 3.28
N LEU A 64 -8.50 -11.74 3.48
CA LEU A 64 -9.18 -11.97 4.76
C LEU A 64 -9.41 -13.47 4.96
N GLN A 65 -9.06 -13.94 6.15
CA GLN A 65 -9.31 -15.29 6.63
C GLN A 65 -10.50 -15.29 7.61
N PRO A 66 -11.21 -16.43 7.80
CA PRO A 66 -12.32 -16.55 8.74
C PRO A 66 -12.00 -16.13 10.18
N GLU A 67 -10.76 -16.35 10.62
CA GLU A 67 -10.21 -16.04 11.93
C GLU A 67 -9.86 -14.57 12.13
N ASP A 68 -9.80 -13.77 11.05
CA ASP A 68 -9.48 -12.35 11.15
C ASP A 68 -10.63 -11.59 11.82
N THR A 69 -10.36 -11.01 13.00
CA THR A 69 -11.34 -10.23 13.78
C THR A 69 -11.82 -8.97 13.04
N SER A 70 -11.03 -8.49 12.08
CA SER A 70 -11.39 -7.40 11.19
C SER A 70 -10.54 -7.41 9.92
N ALA A 71 -10.94 -6.62 8.92
CA ALA A 71 -10.11 -6.42 7.73
C ALA A 71 -8.77 -5.73 8.04
N ARG A 72 -8.71 -4.90 9.09
CA ARG A 72 -7.44 -4.33 9.54
C ARG A 72 -6.55 -5.39 10.17
N ALA A 73 -7.13 -6.31 10.96
CA ALA A 73 -6.40 -7.43 11.55
C ALA A 73 -5.77 -8.33 10.48
N ALA A 74 -6.44 -8.52 9.34
CA ALA A 74 -5.86 -9.22 8.19
C ALA A 74 -4.59 -8.51 7.69
N ALA A 75 -4.62 -7.19 7.49
CA ALA A 75 -3.42 -6.43 7.08
C ALA A 75 -2.30 -6.51 8.11
N GLU A 76 -2.62 -6.44 9.41
CA GLU A 76 -1.65 -6.56 10.51
C GLU A 76 -1.01 -7.97 10.54
N ARG A 77 -1.81 -9.04 10.40
CA ARG A 77 -1.35 -10.43 10.35
C ARG A 77 -0.43 -10.67 9.16
N GLU A 78 -0.89 -10.33 7.96
CA GLU A 78 -0.15 -10.54 6.71
C GLU A 78 1.18 -9.76 6.73
N THR A 79 1.16 -8.51 7.21
CA THR A 79 2.40 -7.72 7.39
C THR A 79 3.40 -8.44 8.29
N ARG A 80 2.93 -8.99 9.41
CA ARG A 80 3.79 -9.71 10.35
C ARG A 80 4.35 -10.99 9.74
N GLU A 81 3.55 -11.73 8.99
CA GLU A 81 3.96 -12.96 8.30
C GLU A 81 4.97 -12.68 7.19
N GLU A 82 4.73 -11.67 6.36
CA GLU A 82 5.53 -11.34 5.18
C GLU A 82 6.84 -10.62 5.52
N THR A 83 6.85 -9.79 6.57
CA THR A 83 7.95 -8.84 6.82
C THR A 83 8.51 -8.87 8.25
N GLY A 84 7.86 -9.60 9.17
CA GLY A 84 8.20 -9.59 10.60
C GLY A 84 7.78 -8.31 11.35
N ILE A 85 7.21 -7.31 10.66
CA ILE A 85 6.75 -6.06 11.28
C ILE A 85 5.47 -6.32 12.07
N ASP A 86 5.54 -6.11 13.39
CA ASP A 86 4.40 -6.26 14.29
C ASP A 86 3.64 -4.94 14.47
N LEU A 87 2.72 -4.67 13.54
CA LEU A 87 1.86 -3.49 13.57
C LEU A 87 0.97 -3.41 14.80
N SER A 88 0.64 -4.54 15.43
CA SER A 88 -0.17 -4.56 16.66
C SER A 88 0.60 -3.99 17.85
N ARG A 89 1.94 -4.12 17.84
CA ARG A 89 2.82 -3.70 18.93
C ARG A 89 3.40 -2.30 18.73
N HIS A 90 3.81 -1.97 17.52
CA HIS A 90 4.53 -0.71 17.24
C HIS A 90 3.91 0.12 16.10
N GLY A 91 2.83 -0.37 15.49
CA GLY A 91 2.10 0.33 14.44
C GLY A 91 1.02 1.24 15.03
N HIS A 92 1.08 2.53 14.73
CA HIS A 92 0.03 3.47 15.06
C HIS A 92 -0.92 3.59 13.88
N TYR A 93 -2.10 3.00 14.01
CA TYR A 93 -3.15 3.17 13.00
C TYR A 93 -3.48 4.65 12.82
N ARG A 94 -3.37 5.12 11.58
CA ARG A 94 -3.69 6.50 11.22
C ARG A 94 -4.99 6.60 10.44
N ALA A 95 -5.10 5.91 9.32
CA ALA A 95 -6.28 6.05 8.46
C ALA A 95 -6.60 4.78 7.70
N ARG A 96 -7.81 4.73 7.17
CA ARG A 96 -8.21 3.75 6.17
C ARG A 96 -8.45 4.50 4.87
N LEU A 97 -7.89 4.00 3.77
CA LEU A 97 -8.09 4.57 2.44
C LEU A 97 -9.32 3.98 1.75
N SER A 98 -9.61 4.44 0.54
CA SER A 98 -10.74 3.99 -0.26
C SER A 98 -10.60 2.51 -0.64
N ASP A 99 -11.72 1.80 -0.71
CA ASP A 99 -11.72 0.44 -1.24
C ASP A 99 -11.39 0.45 -2.74
N LEU A 100 -10.54 -0.47 -3.19
CA LEU A 100 -10.25 -0.70 -4.60
C LEU A 100 -10.77 -2.08 -5.04
N ILE A 101 -11.04 -2.23 -6.34
CA ILE A 101 -11.45 -3.51 -6.94
C ILE A 101 -10.32 -4.03 -7.80
N THR A 102 -9.90 -5.28 -7.58
CA THR A 102 -8.99 -5.96 -8.52
C THR A 102 -9.68 -6.11 -9.87
N ARG A 103 -8.99 -5.78 -10.96
CA ARG A 103 -9.54 -6.05 -12.30
C ARG A 103 -9.78 -7.56 -12.45
N HIS A 104 -10.72 -7.94 -13.31
CA HIS A 104 -11.05 -9.34 -13.56
C HIS A 104 -9.91 -10.02 -14.32
N HIS A 105 -8.98 -10.64 -13.61
CA HIS A 105 -7.87 -11.40 -14.19
C HIS A 105 -8.21 -12.88 -14.11
N SER A 106 -8.84 -13.45 -15.16
CA SER A 106 -9.11 -14.88 -15.40
C SER A 106 -9.61 -15.77 -14.23
N ARG A 107 -10.71 -16.51 -14.42
CA ARG A 107 -11.37 -17.48 -13.48
C ARG A 107 -11.75 -16.99 -12.07
N TRP A 108 -11.14 -15.93 -11.54
CA TRP A 108 -11.37 -15.43 -10.19
C TRP A 108 -12.28 -14.20 -10.18
N ARG A 109 -13.28 -14.23 -9.30
CA ARG A 109 -14.21 -13.10 -9.09
C ARG A 109 -13.41 -11.86 -8.62
N PRO A 110 -13.85 -10.64 -8.98
CA PRO A 110 -13.21 -9.42 -8.50
C PRO A 110 -13.18 -9.38 -6.97
N MET A 111 -12.05 -8.91 -6.43
CA MET A 111 -11.77 -8.81 -5.01
C MET A 111 -11.75 -7.36 -4.58
N VAL A 112 -12.29 -7.08 -3.39
CA VAL A 112 -12.20 -5.76 -2.77
C VAL A 112 -10.94 -5.69 -1.91
N VAL A 113 -10.05 -4.76 -2.22
CA VAL A 113 -8.83 -4.49 -1.46
C VAL A 113 -9.04 -3.25 -0.60
N THR A 114 -8.79 -3.36 0.69
CA THR A 114 -8.90 -2.26 1.64
C THR A 114 -7.52 -1.84 2.16
N PRO A 115 -7.04 -0.62 1.87
CA PRO A 115 -5.75 -0.14 2.37
C PRO A 115 -5.87 0.53 3.76
N TYR A 116 -4.91 0.24 4.62
CA TYR A 116 -4.80 0.78 5.97
C TYR A 116 -3.44 1.45 6.18
N VAL A 117 -3.44 2.70 6.64
CA VAL A 117 -2.24 3.50 6.86
C VAL A 117 -1.80 3.40 8.30
N PHE A 118 -0.52 3.07 8.50
CA PHE A 118 0.12 2.98 9.81
C PHE A 118 1.37 3.84 9.83
N GLU A 119 1.62 4.46 10.98
CA GLU A 119 2.93 5.00 11.33
C GLU A 119 3.70 3.94 12.12
N TRP A 120 4.93 3.67 11.70
CA TRP A 120 5.80 2.68 12.33
C TRP A 120 6.78 3.34 13.29
N LEU A 121 6.72 2.92 14.56
CA LEU A 121 7.61 3.39 15.64
C LEU A 121 8.50 2.27 16.19
N GLY A 122 8.60 1.16 15.46
CA GLY A 122 9.36 -0.02 15.88
C GLY A 122 10.79 -0.04 15.33
N PRO A 123 11.49 -1.17 15.47
CA PRO A 123 12.84 -1.35 14.97
C PRO A 123 12.97 -1.08 13.46
N LYS A 124 14.18 -0.71 13.01
CA LYS A 124 14.46 -0.49 11.59
C LYS A 124 14.51 -1.78 10.76
N ALA A 125 14.86 -2.89 11.40
CA ALA A 125 15.04 -4.18 10.75
C ALA A 125 13.70 -4.75 10.26
N VAL A 126 13.72 -5.28 9.04
CA VAL A 126 12.63 -6.04 8.42
C VAL A 126 13.14 -7.46 8.20
N ALA A 127 12.30 -8.46 8.40
CA ALA A 127 12.62 -9.86 8.20
C ALA A 127 11.64 -10.47 7.19
N PRO A 128 11.89 -10.31 5.87
CA PRO A 128 11.07 -10.90 4.83
C PRO A 128 11.00 -12.43 4.94
N ASN A 129 9.84 -13.00 4.62
CA ASN A 129 9.68 -14.45 4.47
C ASN A 129 9.87 -14.88 2.99
N HIS A 130 9.66 -16.17 2.71
CA HIS A 130 9.80 -16.74 1.36
C HIS A 130 8.79 -16.23 0.31
N GLU A 131 7.77 -15.47 0.69
CA GLU A 131 6.83 -14.82 -0.24
C GLU A 131 7.34 -13.46 -0.73
N VAL A 132 8.31 -12.87 -0.01
CA VAL A 132 8.84 -11.54 -0.26
C VAL A 132 10.33 -11.66 -0.59
N GLU A 133 10.68 -11.30 -1.82
CA GLU A 133 12.08 -11.26 -2.27
C GLU A 133 12.86 -10.21 -1.47
N ARG A 134 12.28 -9.01 -1.33
CA ARG A 134 12.86 -7.93 -0.54
C ARG A 134 11.80 -6.94 -0.08
N ALA A 135 12.10 -6.26 1.03
CA ALA A 135 11.37 -5.10 1.49
C ALA A 135 12.19 -3.84 1.23
N VAL A 136 11.53 -2.77 0.77
CA VAL A 136 12.17 -1.51 0.39
C VAL A 136 11.45 -0.33 1.03
N TRP A 137 12.20 0.52 1.70
CA TRP A 137 11.71 1.82 2.16
C TRP A 137 12.01 2.87 1.11
N VAL A 138 10.98 3.60 0.68
CA VAL A 138 11.10 4.62 -0.37
C VAL A 138 10.70 5.98 0.20
N PRO A 139 11.56 7.02 0.09
CA PRO A 139 11.23 8.36 0.56
C PRO A 139 9.93 8.91 -0.05
N LEU A 140 9.07 9.50 0.77
CA LEU A 140 7.80 10.09 0.32
C LEU A 140 8.03 11.25 -0.68
N ASP A 141 9.06 12.06 -0.46
CA ASP A 141 9.39 13.16 -1.38
C ASP A 141 9.80 12.63 -2.76
N TYR A 142 10.50 11.50 -2.79
CA TYR A 142 10.82 10.81 -4.04
C TYR A 142 9.55 10.30 -4.73
N LEU A 143 8.64 9.66 -3.99
CA LEU A 143 7.37 9.15 -4.52
C LEU A 143 6.44 10.27 -5.00
N ALA A 144 6.55 11.47 -4.44
CA ALA A 144 5.77 12.65 -4.81
C ALA A 144 6.36 13.41 -6.00
N ALA A 145 7.65 13.26 -6.28
CA ALA A 145 8.32 13.99 -7.35
C ALA A 145 7.81 13.53 -8.72
N GLY A 146 7.42 14.50 -9.56
CA GLY A 146 6.86 14.27 -10.89
C GLY A 146 7.83 13.57 -11.85
N GLU A 147 9.13 13.80 -11.67
CA GLU A 147 10.20 13.19 -12.47
C GLU A 147 10.35 11.67 -12.27
N ASN A 148 9.88 11.15 -11.13
CA ASN A 148 9.89 9.72 -10.83
C ASN A 148 8.61 9.01 -11.31
N GLN A 149 7.64 9.77 -11.83
CA GLN A 149 6.43 9.22 -12.43
C GLN A 149 6.70 8.85 -13.90
N GLY A 150 6.09 7.76 -14.36
CA GLY A 150 6.28 7.26 -15.70
C GLY A 150 5.09 6.48 -16.23
N GLN A 151 5.31 5.77 -17.32
CA GLN A 151 4.32 4.92 -17.97
C GLN A 151 4.87 3.51 -18.12
N LEU A 152 4.05 2.52 -17.75
CA LEU A 152 4.33 1.10 -17.92
C LEU A 152 3.52 0.57 -19.12
N PRO A 153 4.18 0.10 -20.20
CA PRO A 153 3.48 -0.51 -21.33
C PRO A 153 2.97 -1.90 -20.95
N TRP A 154 1.66 -2.00 -20.71
CA TRP A 154 0.98 -3.25 -20.37
C TRP A 154 0.30 -3.87 -21.59
N ARG A 155 0.73 -5.09 -21.96
CA ARG A 155 0.16 -5.81 -23.11
C ARG A 155 -1.18 -6.43 -22.75
N THR A 156 -2.20 -6.18 -23.57
CA THR A 156 -3.52 -6.80 -23.49
C THR A 156 -3.90 -7.44 -24.82
N PRO A 157 -4.92 -8.33 -24.86
CA PRO A 157 -5.45 -8.85 -26.12
C PRO A 157 -5.96 -7.76 -27.09
N LEU A 158 -6.29 -6.57 -26.59
CA LEU A 158 -6.80 -5.44 -27.37
C LEU A 158 -5.71 -4.43 -27.76
N GLY A 159 -4.44 -4.70 -27.43
CA GLY A 159 -3.30 -3.80 -27.69
C GLY A 159 -2.53 -3.44 -26.42
N THR A 160 -1.55 -2.55 -26.56
CA THR A 160 -0.73 -2.06 -25.45
C THR A 160 -1.40 -0.86 -24.79
N LEU A 161 -1.62 -0.95 -23.47
CA LEU A 161 -2.08 0.16 -22.64
C LEU A 161 -0.90 0.73 -21.87
N ASN A 162 -0.73 2.05 -21.89
CA ASN A 162 0.24 2.72 -21.04
C ASN A 162 -0.43 3.04 -19.70
N LEU A 163 0.06 2.42 -18.63
CA LEU A 163 -0.45 2.59 -17.28
C LEU A 163 0.48 3.51 -16.48
N PRO A 164 -0.06 4.43 -15.65
CA PRO A 164 0.79 5.25 -14.80
C PRO A 164 1.53 4.38 -13.78
N CYS A 165 2.77 4.75 -13.50
CA CYS A 165 3.62 4.09 -12.53
C CYS A 165 4.61 5.07 -11.91
N CYS A 166 5.23 4.67 -10.80
CA CYS A 166 6.38 5.33 -10.21
C CYS A 166 7.57 4.36 -10.24
N HIS A 167 8.71 4.81 -10.77
CA HIS A 167 9.93 4.01 -10.80
C HIS A 167 10.79 4.33 -9.60
N TYR A 168 11.36 3.32 -8.97
CA TYR A 168 12.37 3.47 -7.92
C TYR A 168 13.43 2.40 -8.10
N GLN A 169 14.66 2.77 -8.47
CA GLN A 169 15.70 1.79 -8.81
C GLN A 169 15.21 0.81 -9.89
N ASP A 170 15.27 -0.49 -9.63
CA ASP A 170 14.76 -1.59 -10.45
C ASP A 170 13.27 -1.92 -10.19
N ALA A 171 12.65 -1.26 -9.20
CA ALA A 171 11.25 -1.44 -8.84
C ALA A 171 10.32 -0.52 -9.65
N CYS A 172 9.18 -1.06 -10.08
CA CYS A 172 8.09 -0.32 -10.72
C CYS A 172 6.82 -0.45 -9.87
N ILE A 173 6.35 0.67 -9.32
CA ILE A 173 5.11 0.75 -8.54
C ILE A 173 3.98 1.14 -9.49
N TRP A 174 3.06 0.23 -9.77
CA TRP A 174 2.00 0.44 -10.75
C TRP A 174 0.65 -0.13 -10.26
N GLY A 175 -0.40 0.03 -11.05
CA GLY A 175 -1.71 -0.60 -10.80
C GLY A 175 -2.39 -0.17 -9.49
N LEU A 176 -2.82 -1.16 -8.68
CA LEU A 176 -3.51 -0.92 -7.42
C LEU A 176 -2.59 -0.23 -6.39
N SER A 177 -1.34 -0.68 -6.28
CA SER A 177 -0.33 -0.10 -5.39
C SER A 177 -0.12 1.38 -5.71
N TYR A 178 0.01 1.71 -7.00
CA TYR A 178 0.12 3.10 -7.44
C TYR A 178 -1.13 3.91 -7.11
N SER A 179 -2.33 3.36 -7.30
CA SER A 179 -3.58 4.06 -6.98
C SER A 179 -3.70 4.38 -5.48
N MET A 180 -3.32 3.45 -4.61
CA MET A 180 -3.27 3.66 -3.16
C MET A 180 -2.21 4.69 -2.76
N LEU A 181 -1.04 4.66 -3.41
CA LEU A 181 0.02 5.65 -3.22
C LEU A 181 -0.46 7.06 -3.57
N GLN A 182 -1.11 7.24 -4.72
CA GLN A 182 -1.62 8.55 -5.15
C GLN A 182 -2.68 9.10 -4.19
N GLU A 183 -3.56 8.24 -3.67
CA GLU A 183 -4.53 8.63 -2.64
C GLU A 183 -3.81 9.08 -1.36
N LEU A 184 -2.80 8.33 -0.89
CA LEU A 184 -1.99 8.72 0.27
C LEU A 184 -1.29 10.07 0.07
N LEU A 185 -0.64 10.27 -1.10
CA LEU A 185 0.10 11.50 -1.42
C LEU A 185 -0.83 12.72 -1.51
N THR A 186 -2.00 12.56 -2.10
CA THR A 186 -3.03 13.61 -2.16
C THR A 186 -3.42 14.05 -0.76
N LEU A 187 -3.66 13.09 0.14
CA LEU A 187 -4.00 13.39 1.54
C LEU A 187 -2.87 14.10 2.28
N THR A 188 -1.60 13.74 2.03
CA THR A 188 -0.46 14.43 2.67
C THR A 188 -0.29 15.86 2.17
N SER A 189 -0.46 16.11 0.87
CA SER A 189 -0.28 17.41 0.25
C SER A 189 -1.37 18.43 0.65
N GLU A 190 -2.63 17.99 0.75
CA GLU A 190 -3.73 18.83 1.22
C GLU A 190 -3.55 19.35 2.64
N ILE A 191 -2.72 18.69 3.45
CA ILE A 191 -2.42 19.07 4.83
C ILE A 191 -1.26 20.07 4.85
N CYS A 192 -0.19 19.81 4.09
CA CYS A 192 0.94 20.74 3.98
C CYS A 192 0.49 22.12 3.50
N MET A 193 -0.46 22.18 2.57
CA MET A 193 -1.03 23.45 2.07
C MET A 193 -1.89 24.19 3.10
N LYS A 194 -2.48 23.49 4.08
CA LYS A 194 -3.29 24.09 5.15
C LYS A 194 -2.46 24.54 6.35
N ASP A 195 -1.36 23.86 6.64
CA ASP A 195 -0.43 24.25 7.71
C ASP A 195 0.43 25.49 7.33
N SER A 196 0.56 25.83 6.04
CA SER A 196 1.26 27.04 5.57
C SER A 196 0.40 28.31 5.49
N GLN A 197 -0.91 28.22 5.79
CA GLN A 197 -1.85 29.35 5.76
C GLN A 197 -2.34 29.77 7.15
N ASN A 198 -1.72 29.26 8.22
CA ASN A 198 -2.08 29.55 9.61
C ASN A 198 -0.83 29.69 10.49
#